data_AF-Q9USH8-F1
#
_entry.id   AF-Q9USH8-F1
#
_cell.length_a   1.000
_cell.length_b   1.000
_cell.length_c   1.000
_cell.angle_alpha   90.00
_cell.angle_beta   90.00
_cell.angle_gamma   90.00
#
_symmetry.space_group_name_H-M   'P 1'
#
loop_
_entity.id
_entity.type
_entity.pdbx_description
1 polymer ?
#
loop_
_entity_poly.entity_id
_entity_poly.type
_entity_poly.pdbx_seq_one_letter_code
_entity_poly.pdbx_strand_id
1 'polypeptide(L)'
;MKFSQWYTLTAPLLISSLYTVNAANDLRGVASDKSDLYKPDAKGNWKCLGSDKLISFNQVNDDYCDCPDGSDEPGTSACHNGKFFCKNTGYISSYIPSNRVDDTVCDCCDGSDESLIKCPNTCAQKAREYLATLEEHNRLVKNGLKIREQWALESAKKTDEVKARYKEISDSLVAVSAEKTQLSEKVEKMKRSTDLGAEAVLPLDFQDLRVALLSLVDERNEMQERLDILTNLLDELTLLYETDKFDETMKEAILSFEDLKEQEIRRKVSSDDVHNYLESCNNHLSMLTGPSEDITFSSLIKDIKKILNSLVWNIKLSLINFGILSPSASSTPLTDSESYRRFEAAQRDLDAAEENEKSLEKEHTKLMHELEYHHGWDLYRAIKGMETKREIGGYTYKVVFYENVFQDSILLGNFASQEGNVLKYENGQSCWNGPHRSAIVTVECGVENEIVSVLEAQKCEYLIKMKSPAACSPDQLKQSLLNTQNSANENAVNGMEDKESSVDEL
;
A
#
# COMPACT_ATOMS: atom_id res chain seq x y z
N MET A 1 21.43 -86.40 -82.61
CA MET A 1 20.42 -86.69 -81.57
C MET A 1 19.98 -85.37 -80.96
N LYS A 2 18.69 -85.04 -81.05
CA LYS A 2 18.10 -83.85 -80.41
C LYS A 2 17.98 -84.12 -78.91
N PHE A 3 18.45 -83.22 -78.04
CA PHE A 3 17.88 -83.08 -76.71
C PHE A 3 17.75 -81.60 -76.35
N SER A 4 16.51 -81.26 -76.02
CA SER A 4 15.97 -79.96 -75.71
C SER A 4 15.77 -79.85 -74.20
N GLN A 5 16.02 -78.65 -73.68
CA GLN A 5 15.37 -77.98 -72.54
C GLN A 5 15.13 -78.77 -71.25
N TRP A 6 15.85 -78.39 -70.19
CA TRP A 6 15.31 -78.37 -68.83
C TRP A 6 15.65 -77.02 -68.19
N TYR A 7 14.60 -76.26 -67.87
CA TYR A 7 14.59 -75.02 -67.11
C TYR A 7 14.60 -75.34 -65.62
N THR A 8 15.39 -74.62 -64.82
CA THR A 8 15.22 -74.56 -63.36
C THR A 8 15.01 -73.11 -62.94
N LEU A 9 13.76 -72.83 -62.52
CA LEU A 9 13.35 -71.62 -61.81
C LEU A 9 13.93 -71.64 -60.39
N THR A 10 14.60 -70.56 -59.97
CA THR A 10 14.66 -70.15 -58.56
C THR A 10 14.50 -68.63 -58.50
N ALA A 11 13.37 -68.19 -57.94
CA ALA A 11 13.05 -66.79 -57.66
C ALA A 11 13.50 -66.43 -56.24
N PRO A 12 14.24 -65.34 -56.02
CA PRO A 12 14.42 -64.76 -54.69
C PRO A 12 13.46 -63.58 -54.48
N LEU A 13 12.61 -63.69 -53.45
CA LEU A 13 11.92 -62.58 -52.81
C LEU A 13 12.98 -61.72 -52.08
N LEU A 14 13.15 -60.46 -52.49
CA LEU A 14 13.86 -59.44 -51.71
C LEU A 14 12.88 -58.29 -51.47
N ILE A 15 12.25 -58.34 -50.28
CA ILE A 15 11.52 -57.22 -49.70
C ILE A 15 12.58 -56.34 -49.04
N SER A 16 13.08 -55.35 -49.76
CA SER A 16 13.86 -54.26 -49.17
C SER A 16 12.92 -53.08 -48.93
N SER A 17 12.40 -52.99 -47.71
CA SER A 17 11.77 -51.79 -47.17
C SER A 17 12.78 -50.65 -47.19
N LEU A 18 12.62 -49.71 -48.14
CA LEU A 18 13.25 -48.40 -48.05
C LEU A 18 12.61 -47.67 -46.88
N TYR A 19 13.31 -47.61 -45.75
CA TYR A 19 13.13 -46.49 -44.83
C TYR A 19 13.75 -45.28 -45.51
N THR A 20 12.92 -44.51 -46.23
CA THR A 20 13.27 -43.14 -46.58
C THR A 20 13.33 -42.36 -45.28
N VAL A 21 14.52 -42.25 -44.71
CA VAL A 21 14.82 -41.22 -43.73
C VAL A 21 14.73 -39.91 -44.51
N ASN A 22 13.55 -39.29 -44.50
CA ASN A 22 13.43 -37.89 -44.88
C ASN A 22 14.23 -37.11 -43.84
N ALA A 23 15.54 -36.97 -44.06
CA ALA A 23 16.29 -35.89 -43.47
C ALA A 23 15.63 -34.62 -43.99
N ALA A 24 14.71 -34.07 -43.20
CA ALA A 24 14.18 -32.75 -43.46
C ALA A 24 15.41 -31.83 -43.57
N ASN A 25 15.62 -31.30 -44.77
CA ASN A 25 16.73 -30.41 -45.07
C ASN A 25 16.56 -29.19 -44.14
N ASP A 26 17.35 -29.12 -43.07
CA ASP A 26 17.27 -28.04 -42.08
C ASP A 26 17.69 -26.75 -42.78
N LEU A 27 16.71 -25.91 -43.15
CA LEU A 27 16.96 -24.71 -43.91
C LEU A 27 17.69 -23.70 -43.02
N ARG A 28 18.89 -23.28 -43.44
CA ARG A 28 19.71 -22.33 -42.69
C ARG A 28 18.90 -21.08 -42.30
N GLY A 29 18.96 -20.72 -41.03
CA GLY A 29 18.29 -19.54 -40.47
C GLY A 29 16.82 -19.71 -40.12
N VAL A 30 16.26 -20.93 -40.25
CA VAL A 30 14.87 -21.24 -39.89
C VAL A 30 14.81 -22.05 -38.60
N ALA A 31 13.87 -21.70 -37.71
CA ALA A 31 13.62 -22.46 -36.50
C ALA A 31 12.99 -23.82 -36.84
N SER A 32 13.37 -24.87 -36.10
CA SER A 32 12.92 -26.25 -36.41
C SER A 32 11.40 -26.44 -36.34
N ASP A 33 10.69 -25.64 -35.55
CA ASP A 33 9.22 -25.62 -35.49
C ASP A 33 8.56 -24.92 -36.69
N LYS A 34 9.34 -24.17 -37.48
CA LYS A 34 8.92 -23.44 -38.68
C LYS A 34 9.40 -24.09 -39.98
N SER A 35 10.11 -25.21 -39.92
CA SER A 35 10.60 -25.92 -41.12
C SER A 35 9.47 -26.30 -42.08
N ASP A 36 8.27 -26.56 -41.56
CA ASP A 36 7.10 -26.89 -42.37
C ASP A 36 6.61 -25.74 -43.25
N LEU A 37 6.92 -24.49 -42.89
CA LEU A 37 6.58 -23.31 -43.68
C LEU A 37 7.47 -23.16 -44.92
N TYR A 38 8.61 -23.84 -44.96
CA TYR A 38 9.62 -23.77 -46.01
C TYR A 38 9.65 -25.04 -46.86
N LYS A 39 8.47 -25.44 -47.35
CA LYS A 39 8.32 -26.58 -48.26
C LYS A 39 7.80 -26.13 -49.64
N PRO A 40 8.43 -26.54 -50.74
CA PRO A 40 7.93 -26.23 -52.07
C PRO A 40 6.59 -26.94 -52.34
N ASP A 41 5.78 -26.33 -53.21
CA ASP A 41 4.62 -26.97 -53.81
C ASP A 41 5.03 -28.08 -54.82
N ALA A 42 4.05 -28.82 -55.33
CA ALA A 42 4.31 -29.89 -56.31
C ALA A 42 4.93 -29.41 -57.64
N LYS A 43 4.95 -28.10 -57.90
CA LYS A 43 5.55 -27.47 -59.09
C LYS A 43 6.93 -26.86 -58.81
N GLY A 44 7.44 -26.94 -57.58
CA GLY A 44 8.71 -26.36 -57.18
C GLY A 44 8.65 -24.86 -56.86
N ASN A 45 7.44 -24.30 -56.67
CA ASN A 45 7.27 -22.91 -56.22
C ASN A 45 7.05 -22.84 -54.72
N TRP A 46 7.35 -21.69 -54.13
CA TRP A 46 7.13 -21.39 -52.73
C TRP A 46 6.51 -20.00 -52.58
N LYS A 47 5.61 -19.87 -51.61
CA LYS A 47 4.88 -18.62 -51.35
C LYS A 47 5.56 -17.91 -50.19
N CYS A 48 5.90 -16.62 -50.39
CA CYS A 48 6.38 -15.76 -49.31
C CYS A 48 5.40 -15.80 -48.11
N LEU A 49 5.91 -15.69 -46.89
CA LEU A 49 5.09 -15.85 -45.68
C LEU A 49 4.16 -14.65 -45.42
N GLY A 50 4.66 -13.44 -45.67
CA GLY A 50 3.95 -12.18 -45.46
C GLY A 50 3.34 -11.56 -46.71
N SER A 51 3.47 -12.19 -47.88
CA SER A 51 2.95 -11.67 -49.14
C SER A 51 2.39 -12.76 -50.05
N ASP A 52 1.56 -12.37 -51.03
CA ASP A 52 1.01 -13.30 -52.01
C ASP A 52 1.97 -13.61 -53.18
N LYS A 53 3.22 -13.10 -53.11
CA LYS A 53 4.23 -13.35 -54.14
C LYS A 53 4.63 -14.83 -54.11
N LEU A 54 4.58 -15.46 -55.28
CA LEU A 54 5.02 -16.83 -55.51
C LEU A 54 6.36 -16.79 -56.24
N ILE A 55 7.37 -17.43 -55.66
CA ILE A 55 8.74 -17.50 -56.21
C ILE A 55 9.12 -18.96 -56.43
N SER A 56 10.19 -19.23 -57.17
CA SER A 56 10.75 -20.58 -57.21
C SER A 56 11.39 -20.90 -55.85
N PHE A 57 11.27 -22.13 -55.36
CA PHE A 57 11.92 -22.52 -54.10
C PHE A 57 13.46 -22.47 -54.15
N ASN A 58 14.03 -22.45 -55.35
CA ASN A 58 15.47 -22.23 -55.54
C ASN A 58 15.90 -20.77 -55.27
N GLN A 59 14.94 -19.86 -55.14
CA GLN A 59 15.16 -18.45 -54.74
C GLN A 59 15.01 -18.27 -53.21
N VAL A 60 15.02 -19.36 -52.45
CA VAL A 60 15.05 -19.30 -50.97
C VAL A 60 16.50 -19.48 -50.54
N ASN A 61 17.03 -18.52 -49.79
CA ASN A 61 18.44 -18.40 -49.43
C ASN A 61 19.36 -18.31 -50.65
N ASP A 62 18.97 -17.54 -51.68
CA ASP A 62 19.76 -17.34 -52.90
C ASP A 62 20.60 -16.04 -52.90
N ASP A 63 20.66 -15.35 -51.76
CA ASP A 63 21.36 -14.08 -51.57
C ASP A 63 20.77 -12.93 -52.40
N TYR A 64 19.48 -13.03 -52.76
CA TYR A 64 18.73 -11.97 -53.39
C TYR A 64 17.35 -11.81 -52.75
N CYS A 65 16.98 -10.57 -52.41
CA CYS A 65 15.70 -10.31 -51.76
C CYS A 65 14.56 -10.25 -52.78
N ASP A 66 13.83 -11.36 -52.92
CA ASP A 66 12.64 -11.49 -53.73
C ASP A 66 11.35 -11.20 -52.96
N CYS A 67 11.21 -11.63 -51.72
CA CYS A 67 10.00 -11.38 -50.95
C CYS A 67 10.04 -9.97 -50.31
N PRO A 68 8.98 -9.16 -50.43
CA PRO A 68 8.93 -7.84 -49.79
C PRO A 68 8.97 -7.92 -48.25
N ASP A 69 8.53 -9.04 -47.69
CA ASP A 69 8.61 -9.35 -46.25
C ASP A 69 9.94 -9.98 -45.83
N GLY A 70 10.83 -10.28 -46.78
CA GLY A 70 12.16 -10.86 -46.56
C GLY A 70 12.17 -12.30 -46.04
N SER A 71 11.08 -13.04 -46.24
CA SER A 71 10.93 -14.40 -45.73
C SER A 71 11.62 -15.47 -46.56
N ASP A 72 12.00 -15.16 -47.79
CA ASP A 72 12.80 -15.98 -48.71
C ASP A 72 14.26 -16.09 -48.30
N GLU A 73 14.79 -15.09 -47.58
CA GLU A 73 16.19 -15.04 -47.18
C GLU A 73 16.39 -15.18 -45.64
N PRO A 74 15.89 -16.25 -45.00
CA PRO A 74 16.09 -16.46 -43.55
C PRO A 74 17.55 -16.75 -43.19
N GLY A 75 18.35 -17.21 -44.16
CA GLY A 75 19.71 -17.70 -44.03
C GLY A 75 20.76 -16.85 -44.73
N THR A 76 20.43 -15.64 -45.21
CA THR A 76 21.39 -14.71 -45.83
C THR A 76 21.15 -13.28 -45.32
N SER A 77 21.99 -12.33 -45.75
CA SER A 77 21.86 -10.91 -45.41
C SER A 77 21.13 -10.07 -46.45
N ALA A 78 20.64 -10.68 -47.54
CA ALA A 78 20.12 -9.98 -48.71
C ALA A 78 18.86 -9.12 -48.45
N CYS A 79 17.99 -9.56 -47.54
CA CYS A 79 16.80 -8.79 -47.16
C CYS A 79 17.05 -7.93 -45.92
N HIS A 80 16.93 -6.60 -46.03
CA HIS A 80 17.19 -5.66 -44.93
C HIS A 80 16.26 -5.80 -43.70
N ASN A 81 15.08 -6.40 -43.88
CA ASN A 81 14.08 -6.70 -42.84
C ASN A 81 14.11 -8.16 -42.39
N GLY A 82 15.05 -8.95 -42.90
CA GLY A 82 15.22 -10.37 -42.58
C GLY A 82 15.68 -10.60 -41.13
N LYS A 83 15.45 -11.82 -40.66
CA LYS A 83 15.93 -12.31 -39.36
C LYS A 83 16.46 -13.71 -39.53
N PHE A 84 17.59 -13.98 -38.90
CA PHE A 84 18.25 -15.27 -38.89
C PHE A 84 18.04 -15.97 -37.55
N PHE A 85 17.68 -17.24 -37.57
CA PHE A 85 17.55 -18.05 -36.36
C PHE A 85 18.85 -18.76 -36.02
N CYS A 86 19.48 -18.36 -34.90
CA CYS A 86 20.55 -19.13 -34.28
C CYS A 86 19.94 -20.28 -33.48
N LYS A 87 20.22 -21.52 -33.89
CA LYS A 87 19.78 -22.71 -33.14
C LYS A 87 20.43 -22.76 -31.77
N ASN A 88 21.71 -22.38 -31.70
CA ASN A 88 22.52 -22.31 -30.48
C ASN A 88 22.44 -23.62 -29.67
N THR A 89 22.60 -24.77 -30.32
CA THR A 89 22.43 -26.10 -29.70
C THR A 89 23.17 -26.20 -28.35
N GLY A 90 22.45 -26.58 -27.28
CA GLY A 90 22.97 -26.62 -25.90
C GLY A 90 22.93 -25.27 -25.14
N TYR A 91 22.44 -24.21 -25.79
CA TYR A 91 22.24 -22.89 -25.24
C TYR A 91 20.90 -22.30 -25.73
N ILE A 92 20.57 -21.07 -25.28
CA ILE A 92 19.32 -20.40 -25.63
C ILE A 92 19.33 -20.02 -27.11
N SER A 93 18.36 -20.52 -27.88
CA SER A 93 18.14 -20.10 -29.27
C SER A 93 17.72 -18.63 -29.35
N SER A 94 18.17 -17.93 -30.39
CA SER A 94 17.93 -16.49 -30.54
C SER A 94 17.79 -16.09 -32.01
N TYR A 95 17.10 -14.97 -32.25
CA TYR A 95 17.10 -14.35 -33.57
C TYR A 95 18.10 -13.19 -33.62
N ILE A 96 18.83 -13.10 -34.73
CA ILE A 96 19.68 -11.95 -35.06
C ILE A 96 19.13 -11.26 -36.33
N PRO A 97 19.37 -9.96 -36.51
CA PRO A 97 18.99 -9.29 -37.74
C PRO A 97 19.85 -9.77 -38.93
N SER A 98 19.27 -9.81 -40.13
CA SER A 98 19.93 -10.33 -41.34
C SER A 98 21.26 -9.65 -41.69
N ASN A 99 21.44 -8.38 -41.31
CA ASN A 99 22.68 -7.64 -41.54
C ASN A 99 23.88 -8.11 -40.71
N ARG A 100 23.69 -9.12 -39.83
CA ARG A 100 24.74 -9.81 -39.05
C ARG A 100 24.94 -11.26 -39.49
N VAL A 101 24.53 -11.58 -40.70
CA VAL A 101 24.74 -12.90 -41.31
C VAL A 101 25.84 -12.74 -42.34
N ASP A 102 26.88 -13.57 -42.25
CA ASP A 102 28.06 -13.52 -43.12
C ASP A 102 28.78 -12.16 -43.10
N ASP A 103 28.78 -11.48 -41.95
CA ASP A 103 29.42 -10.17 -41.75
C ASP A 103 30.83 -10.26 -41.14
N THR A 104 31.37 -11.49 -41.05
CA THR A 104 32.66 -11.86 -40.45
C THR A 104 32.73 -11.76 -38.92
N VAL A 105 31.59 -11.52 -38.25
CA VAL A 105 31.46 -11.49 -36.80
C VAL A 105 30.59 -12.67 -36.35
N CYS A 106 31.08 -13.47 -35.41
CA CYS A 106 30.30 -14.59 -34.86
C CYS A 106 29.30 -14.09 -33.80
N ASP A 107 28.06 -13.80 -34.19
CA ASP A 107 26.94 -13.45 -33.32
C ASP A 107 26.28 -14.71 -32.70
N CYS A 108 26.03 -15.75 -33.51
CA CYS A 108 25.49 -17.02 -33.00
C CYS A 108 26.57 -17.80 -32.23
N CYS A 109 26.21 -18.46 -31.13
CA CYS A 109 27.21 -19.20 -30.35
C CYS A 109 27.67 -20.49 -31.04
N ASP A 110 26.83 -21.05 -31.91
CA ASP A 110 27.14 -22.24 -32.71
C ASP A 110 27.89 -21.90 -34.00
N GLY A 111 28.02 -20.61 -34.32
CA GLY A 111 28.66 -20.12 -35.54
C GLY A 111 27.84 -20.31 -36.81
N SER A 112 26.53 -20.57 -36.69
CA SER A 112 25.65 -20.86 -37.84
C SER A 112 25.41 -19.66 -38.77
N ASP A 113 25.61 -18.45 -38.26
CA ASP A 113 25.52 -17.16 -38.94
C ASP A 113 26.68 -16.86 -39.90
N GLU A 114 27.82 -17.54 -39.74
CA GLU A 114 29.00 -17.31 -40.57
C GLU A 114 29.34 -18.56 -41.41
N SER A 115 29.07 -18.48 -42.70
CA SER A 115 29.42 -19.49 -43.72
C SER A 115 30.76 -19.18 -44.41
N LEU A 116 31.17 -17.90 -44.44
CA LEU A 116 32.42 -17.45 -45.05
C LEU A 116 33.65 -17.73 -44.18
N ILE A 117 33.46 -17.81 -42.86
CA ILE A 117 34.52 -18.10 -41.88
C ILE A 117 34.10 -19.22 -40.94
N LYS A 118 35.07 -19.92 -40.35
CA LYS A 118 34.79 -20.96 -39.34
C LYS A 118 34.74 -20.34 -37.95
N CYS A 119 33.54 -20.11 -37.43
CA CYS A 119 33.34 -19.67 -36.05
C CYS A 119 33.58 -20.80 -35.04
N PRO A 120 34.20 -20.51 -33.88
CA PRO A 120 34.29 -21.47 -32.79
C PRO A 120 32.92 -21.62 -32.11
N ASN A 121 32.50 -22.87 -31.86
CA ASN A 121 31.29 -23.12 -31.08
C ASN A 121 31.54 -22.79 -29.60
N THR A 122 30.91 -21.71 -29.12
CA THR A 122 31.00 -21.21 -27.75
C THR A 122 29.74 -21.51 -26.91
N CYS A 123 28.76 -22.24 -27.45
CA CYS A 123 27.47 -22.49 -26.78
C CYS A 123 27.66 -23.16 -25.41
N ALA A 124 28.51 -24.18 -25.32
CA ALA A 124 28.77 -24.86 -24.05
C ALA A 124 29.40 -23.94 -22.99
N GLN A 125 30.23 -22.96 -23.41
CA GLN A 125 30.79 -21.97 -22.50
C GLN A 125 29.72 -20.98 -22.04
N LYS A 126 28.97 -20.37 -22.98
CA LYS A 126 27.88 -19.44 -22.67
C LYS A 126 26.81 -20.08 -21.78
N ALA A 127 26.50 -21.36 -22.01
CA ALA A 127 25.58 -22.12 -21.18
C ALA A 127 26.09 -22.31 -19.74
N ARG A 128 27.36 -22.67 -19.55
CA ARG A 128 27.96 -22.77 -18.20
C ARG A 128 27.95 -21.43 -17.47
N GLU A 129 28.29 -20.35 -18.16
CA GLU A 129 28.24 -18.99 -17.61
C GLU A 129 26.81 -18.61 -17.20
N TYR A 130 25.83 -18.86 -18.09
CA TYR A 130 24.42 -18.61 -17.80
C TYR A 130 23.92 -19.43 -16.60
N LEU A 131 24.22 -20.73 -16.54
CA LEU A 131 23.85 -21.59 -15.41
C LEU A 131 24.47 -21.11 -14.09
N ALA A 132 25.72 -20.66 -14.11
CA ALA A 132 26.37 -20.08 -12.93
C ALA A 132 25.65 -18.80 -12.45
N THR A 133 25.20 -17.94 -13.39
CA THR A 133 24.41 -16.75 -13.04
C THR A 133 23.03 -17.10 -12.45
N LEU A 134 22.37 -18.14 -12.98
CA LEU A 134 21.11 -18.65 -12.43
C LEU A 134 21.29 -19.27 -11.05
N GLU A 135 22.36 -20.04 -10.83
CA GLU A 135 22.67 -20.62 -9.52
C GLU A 135 22.90 -19.53 -8.47
N GLU A 136 23.67 -18.50 -8.82
CA GLU A 136 23.90 -17.35 -7.94
C GLU A 136 22.59 -16.60 -7.65
N HIS A 137 21.78 -16.33 -8.67
CA HIS A 137 20.46 -15.73 -8.49
C HIS A 137 19.56 -16.58 -7.58
N ASN A 138 19.50 -17.89 -7.81
CA ASN A 138 18.74 -18.83 -6.99
C ASN A 138 19.22 -18.87 -5.54
N ARG A 139 20.54 -18.77 -5.32
CA ARG A 139 21.14 -18.69 -3.98
C ARG A 139 20.69 -17.43 -3.26
N LEU A 140 20.72 -16.28 -3.94
CA LEU A 140 20.24 -15.00 -3.39
C LEU A 140 18.75 -15.08 -3.02
N VAL A 141 17.91 -15.60 -3.93
CA VAL A 141 16.47 -15.74 -3.67
C VAL A 141 16.21 -16.71 -2.51
N LYS A 142 16.91 -17.86 -2.44
CA LYS A 142 16.80 -18.80 -1.31
C LYS A 142 17.17 -18.17 0.02
N ASN A 143 18.25 -17.38 0.05
CA ASN A 143 18.69 -16.70 1.27
C ASN A 143 17.70 -15.60 1.68
N GLY A 144 17.21 -14.81 0.72
CA GLY A 144 16.15 -13.83 0.95
C GLY A 144 14.86 -14.47 1.48
N LEU A 145 14.45 -15.61 0.93
CA LEU A 145 13.26 -16.35 1.39
C LEU A 145 13.39 -16.83 2.84
N LYS A 146 14.57 -17.26 3.30
CA LYS A 146 14.78 -17.64 4.71
C LYS A 146 14.55 -16.46 5.65
N ILE A 147 15.04 -15.28 5.28
CA ILE A 147 14.85 -14.05 6.08
C ILE A 147 13.39 -13.62 6.03
N ARG A 148 12.77 -13.69 4.85
CA ARG A 148 11.34 -13.42 4.68
C ARG A 148 10.47 -14.30 5.56
N GLU A 149 10.78 -15.59 5.66
CA GLU A 149 10.07 -16.54 6.51
C GLU A 149 10.19 -16.14 8.00
N GLN A 150 11.36 -15.69 8.44
CA GLN A 150 11.54 -15.16 9.80
C GLN A 150 10.66 -13.92 10.04
N TRP A 151 10.63 -12.98 9.09
CA TRP A 151 9.76 -11.80 9.18
C TRP A 151 8.27 -12.18 9.14
N ALA A 152 7.89 -13.21 8.40
CA ALA A 152 6.51 -13.70 8.36
C ALA A 152 6.09 -14.27 9.72
N LEU A 153 6.96 -15.09 10.34
CA LEU A 153 6.72 -15.62 11.69
C LEU A 153 6.64 -14.50 12.74
N GLU A 154 7.54 -13.51 12.66
CA GLU A 154 7.50 -12.34 13.56
C GLU A 154 6.22 -11.52 13.37
N SER A 155 5.82 -11.28 12.12
CA SER A 155 4.59 -10.55 11.78
C SER A 155 3.34 -11.28 12.27
N ALA A 156 3.31 -12.62 12.15
CA ALA A 156 2.24 -13.45 12.68
C ALA A 156 2.16 -13.34 14.21
N LYS A 157 3.30 -13.43 14.92
CA LYS A 157 3.36 -13.25 16.37
C LYS A 157 2.85 -11.87 16.80
N LYS A 158 3.30 -10.80 16.14
CA LYS A 158 2.83 -9.44 16.39
C LYS A 158 1.33 -9.28 16.11
N THR A 159 0.81 -9.98 15.11
CA THR A 159 -0.63 -10.00 14.80
C THR A 159 -1.42 -10.65 15.94
N ASP A 160 -0.94 -11.75 16.50
CA ASP A 160 -1.57 -12.41 17.65
C ASP A 160 -1.49 -11.55 18.92
N GLU A 161 -0.37 -10.85 19.15
CA GLU A 161 -0.20 -9.88 20.25
C GLU A 161 -1.21 -8.72 20.13
N VAL A 162 -1.39 -8.15 18.94
CA VAL A 162 -2.37 -7.08 18.69
C VAL A 162 -3.80 -7.59 18.90
N LYS A 163 -4.13 -8.80 18.42
CA LYS A 163 -5.45 -9.42 18.64
C LYS A 163 -5.73 -9.69 20.12
N ALA A 164 -4.72 -10.14 20.86
CA ALA A 164 -4.84 -10.38 22.30
C ALA A 164 -5.11 -9.07 23.05
N ARG A 165 -4.35 -8.01 22.74
CA ARG A 165 -4.55 -6.67 23.33
C ARG A 165 -5.90 -6.07 22.95
N TYR A 166 -6.31 -6.23 21.70
CA TYR A 166 -7.63 -5.80 21.23
C TYR A 166 -8.75 -6.47 22.05
N LYS A 167 -8.65 -7.78 22.27
CA LYS A 167 -9.60 -8.51 23.09
C LYS A 167 -9.59 -8.05 24.56
N GLU A 168 -8.41 -7.88 25.15
CA GLU A 168 -8.26 -7.40 26.53
C GLU A 168 -8.91 -6.02 26.74
N ILE A 169 -8.69 -5.09 25.79
CA ILE A 169 -9.30 -3.76 25.84
C ILE A 169 -10.81 -3.85 25.61
N SER A 170 -11.27 -4.69 24.68
CA SER A 170 -12.70 -4.92 24.45
C SER A 170 -13.40 -5.48 25.70
N ASP A 171 -12.79 -6.47 26.38
CA ASP A 171 -13.29 -7.04 27.63
C ASP A 171 -13.28 -5.98 28.76
N SER A 172 -12.23 -5.16 28.83
CA SER A 172 -12.12 -4.05 29.80
C SER A 172 -13.16 -2.97 29.55
N LEU A 173 -13.46 -2.64 28.29
CA LEU A 173 -14.49 -1.67 27.91
C LEU A 173 -15.89 -2.14 28.36
N VAL A 174 -16.19 -3.43 28.21
CA VAL A 174 -17.45 -4.02 28.71
C VAL A 174 -17.53 -3.98 30.24
N ALA A 175 -16.42 -4.25 30.93
CA ALA A 175 -16.38 -4.19 32.39
C ALA A 175 -16.56 -2.74 32.90
N VAL A 176 -15.87 -1.77 32.31
CA VAL A 176 -15.94 -0.35 32.69
C VAL A 176 -17.31 0.24 32.36
N SER A 177 -17.91 -0.08 31.22
CA SER A 177 -19.27 0.38 30.88
C SER A 177 -20.33 -0.21 31.82
N ALA A 178 -20.17 -1.45 32.27
CA ALA A 178 -21.03 -2.06 33.28
C ALA A 178 -20.84 -1.40 34.67
N GLU A 179 -19.59 -1.12 35.06
CA GLU A 179 -19.26 -0.37 36.29
C GLU A 179 -19.89 1.03 36.26
N LYS A 180 -19.69 1.79 35.19
CA LYS A 180 -20.33 3.10 34.96
C LYS A 180 -21.86 3.03 35.08
N THR A 181 -22.48 2.00 34.53
CA THR A 181 -23.94 1.80 34.66
C THR A 181 -24.35 1.57 36.13
N GLN A 182 -23.56 0.80 36.90
CA GLN A 182 -23.84 0.59 38.32
C GLN A 182 -23.60 1.85 39.16
N LEU A 183 -22.54 2.61 38.87
CA LEU A 183 -22.24 3.85 39.57
C LEU A 183 -23.28 4.92 39.26
N SER A 184 -23.67 5.09 37.99
CA SER A 184 -24.74 6.03 37.61
C SER A 184 -26.06 5.68 38.28
N GLU A 185 -26.45 4.40 38.35
CA GLU A 185 -27.63 3.98 39.13
C GLU A 185 -27.49 4.26 40.63
N LYS A 186 -26.31 4.04 41.21
CA LYS A 186 -26.04 4.29 42.63
C LYS A 186 -26.15 5.77 42.95
N VAL A 187 -25.53 6.62 42.12
CA VAL A 187 -25.62 8.08 42.20
C VAL A 187 -27.08 8.51 42.07
N GLU A 188 -27.82 7.99 41.09
CA GLU A 188 -29.24 8.31 40.90
C GLU A 188 -30.12 7.87 42.09
N LYS A 189 -29.86 6.70 42.67
CA LYS A 189 -30.54 6.24 43.91
C LYS A 189 -30.24 7.16 45.09
N MET A 190 -28.99 7.63 45.23
CA MET A 190 -28.61 8.60 46.28
C MET A 190 -29.23 9.99 46.04
N LYS A 191 -29.42 10.41 44.78
CA LYS A 191 -30.19 11.62 44.44
C LYS A 191 -31.67 11.48 44.83
N ARG A 192 -32.27 10.30 44.63
CA ARG A 192 -33.69 10.02 44.92
C ARG A 192 -34.02 9.75 46.38
N SER A 193 -33.07 9.37 47.23
CA SER A 193 -33.30 9.25 48.67
C SER A 193 -33.38 10.64 49.31
N THR A 194 -34.53 11.28 49.14
CA THR A 194 -34.86 12.65 49.57
C THR A 194 -35.08 12.72 51.09
N ASP A 195 -34.01 12.62 51.88
CA ASP A 195 -33.93 13.24 53.23
C ASP A 195 -32.89 14.37 53.25
N LEU A 196 -32.55 14.87 52.06
CA LEU A 196 -31.67 16.01 51.83
C LEU A 196 -32.58 17.21 51.52
N GLY A 197 -32.71 18.14 52.46
CA GLY A 197 -33.52 19.36 52.30
C GLY A 197 -33.11 20.14 51.05
N ALA A 198 -34.00 21.03 50.59
CA ALA A 198 -33.83 21.87 49.39
C ALA A 198 -32.47 22.62 49.32
N GLU A 199 -31.76 22.76 50.44
CA GLU A 199 -30.44 23.39 50.56
C GLU A 199 -29.26 22.48 50.16
N ALA A 200 -29.40 21.14 50.22
CA ALA A 200 -28.42 20.18 49.69
C ALA A 200 -28.67 19.85 48.20
N VAL A 201 -29.89 20.07 47.72
CA VAL A 201 -30.27 19.93 46.30
C VAL A 201 -29.61 21.03 45.45
N LEU A 202 -29.47 22.25 45.98
CA LEU A 202 -28.89 23.39 45.24
C LEU A 202 -27.43 23.16 44.79
N PRO A 203 -26.49 22.67 45.63
CA PRO A 203 -25.16 22.26 45.17
C PRO A 203 -25.17 21.15 44.13
N LEU A 204 -26.10 20.20 44.25
CA LEU A 204 -26.22 19.08 43.31
C LEU A 204 -26.76 19.54 41.95
N ASP A 205 -27.84 20.31 41.94
CA ASP A 205 -28.41 20.90 40.72
C ASP A 205 -27.43 21.86 40.06
N PHE A 206 -26.68 22.66 40.85
CA PHE A 206 -25.64 23.53 40.31
C PHE A 206 -24.48 22.73 39.72
N GLN A 207 -24.09 21.62 40.36
CA GLN A 207 -23.09 20.70 39.84
C GLN A 207 -23.56 20.05 38.53
N ASP A 208 -24.80 19.57 38.48
CA ASP A 208 -25.40 18.98 37.28
C ASP A 208 -25.49 20.03 36.15
N LEU A 209 -25.90 21.27 36.46
CA LEU A 209 -25.89 22.39 35.51
C LEU A 209 -24.47 22.73 35.04
N ARG A 210 -23.48 22.68 35.94
CA ARG A 210 -22.07 22.92 35.60
C ARG A 210 -21.56 21.86 34.62
N VAL A 211 -21.82 20.59 34.90
CA VAL A 211 -21.44 19.47 34.03
C VAL A 211 -22.14 19.59 32.68
N ALA A 212 -23.46 19.84 32.66
CA ALA A 212 -24.20 20.04 31.41
C ALA A 212 -23.67 21.25 30.61
N LEU A 213 -23.35 22.36 31.27
CA LEU A 213 -22.82 23.54 30.59
C LEU A 213 -21.40 23.31 30.06
N LEU A 214 -20.55 22.58 30.78
CA LEU A 214 -19.22 22.18 30.29
C LEU A 214 -19.34 21.23 29.08
N SER A 215 -20.23 20.24 29.12
CA SER A 215 -20.52 19.36 27.96
C SER A 215 -20.97 20.18 26.74
N LEU A 216 -21.86 21.16 26.93
CA LEU A 216 -22.31 22.04 25.83
C LEU A 216 -21.18 22.93 25.31
N VAL A 217 -20.26 23.36 26.17
CA VAL A 217 -19.06 24.10 25.75
C VAL A 217 -18.14 23.21 24.92
N ASP A 218 -17.93 21.96 25.32
CA ASP A 218 -17.11 20.98 24.61
C ASP A 218 -17.72 20.61 23.25
N GLU A 219 -19.02 20.30 23.20
CA GLU A 219 -19.77 20.07 21.95
C GLU A 219 -19.65 21.27 21.01
N ARG A 220 -19.78 22.49 21.54
CA ARG A 220 -19.60 23.70 20.73
C ARG A 220 -18.17 23.82 20.21
N ASN A 221 -17.16 23.52 21.02
CA ASN A 221 -15.76 23.58 20.60
C ASN A 221 -15.47 22.54 19.49
N GLU A 222 -15.99 21.32 19.62
CA GLU A 222 -15.88 20.28 18.59
C GLU A 222 -16.59 20.70 17.28
N MET A 223 -17.80 21.23 17.38
CA MET A 223 -18.52 21.76 16.21
C MET A 223 -17.76 22.91 15.55
N GLN A 224 -17.05 23.72 16.35
CA GLN A 224 -16.23 24.79 15.83
C GLN A 224 -14.99 24.25 15.08
N GLU A 225 -14.31 23.24 15.62
CA GLU A 225 -13.19 22.58 14.91
C GLU A 225 -13.66 21.93 13.59
N ARG A 226 -14.83 21.30 13.60
CA ARG A 226 -15.45 20.75 12.38
C ARG A 226 -15.80 21.84 11.36
N LEU A 227 -16.30 22.99 11.82
CA LEU A 227 -16.56 24.15 10.96
C LEU A 227 -15.25 24.70 10.38
N ASP A 228 -14.19 24.82 11.19
CA ASP A 228 -12.88 25.29 10.71
C ASP A 228 -12.30 24.36 9.64
N ILE A 229 -12.41 23.03 9.83
CA ILE A 229 -12.02 22.04 8.82
C ILE A 229 -12.84 22.22 7.55
N LEU A 230 -14.16 22.34 7.67
CA LEU A 230 -15.06 22.51 6.53
C LEU A 230 -14.74 23.81 5.77
N THR A 231 -14.48 24.91 6.50
CA THR A 231 -14.06 26.19 5.93
C THR A 231 -12.73 26.05 5.17
N ASN A 232 -11.75 25.32 5.71
CA ASN A 232 -10.48 25.07 5.02
C ASN A 232 -10.67 24.22 3.75
N LEU A 233 -11.51 23.18 3.79
CA LEU A 233 -11.83 22.37 2.62
C LEU A 233 -12.53 23.19 1.52
N LEU A 234 -13.43 24.09 1.91
CA LEU A 234 -14.11 24.99 0.97
C LEU A 234 -13.17 26.08 0.42
N ASP A 235 -12.23 26.59 1.22
CA ASP A 235 -11.17 27.49 0.76
C ASP A 235 -10.25 26.77 -0.25
N GLU A 236 -9.89 25.52 0.00
CA GLU A 236 -9.11 24.69 -0.93
C GLU A 236 -9.87 24.46 -2.25
N LEU A 237 -11.18 24.16 -2.18
CA LEU A 237 -12.03 24.05 -3.37
C LEU A 237 -12.12 25.36 -4.15
N THR A 238 -12.23 26.50 -3.46
CA THR A 238 -12.24 27.83 -4.09
C THR A 238 -10.91 28.13 -4.79
N LEU A 239 -9.76 27.79 -4.19
CA LEU A 239 -8.43 27.99 -4.79
C LEU A 239 -8.20 27.11 -6.03
N LEU A 240 -8.70 25.87 -6.02
CA LEU A 240 -8.66 25.00 -7.19
C LEU A 240 -9.58 25.49 -8.33
N TYR A 241 -10.54 26.36 -8.03
CA TYR A 241 -11.56 26.84 -8.97
C TYR A 241 -11.12 28.04 -9.82
N GLU A 242 -10.11 28.80 -9.40
CA GLU A 242 -9.60 29.95 -10.20
C GLU A 242 -8.99 29.53 -11.55
N THR A 243 -8.82 28.23 -11.79
CA THR A 243 -8.13 27.70 -12.98
C THR A 243 -9.03 27.10 -14.07
N ASP A 244 -10.28 26.70 -13.81
CA ASP A 244 -11.07 25.90 -14.77
C ASP A 244 -12.53 26.36 -15.02
N LYS A 245 -12.96 26.20 -16.28
CA LYS A 245 -14.29 26.58 -16.80
C LYS A 245 -15.39 25.62 -16.35
N PHE A 246 -16.13 25.94 -15.28
CA PHE A 246 -17.34 25.19 -14.88
C PHE A 246 -18.57 26.08 -14.57
N ASP A 247 -19.75 25.43 -14.61
CA ASP A 247 -21.12 25.99 -14.67
C ASP A 247 -21.49 27.04 -13.60
N GLU A 248 -22.43 27.92 -13.96
CA GLU A 248 -22.95 29.03 -13.13
C GLU A 248 -23.47 28.60 -11.75
N THR A 249 -23.91 27.34 -11.61
CA THR A 249 -24.37 26.77 -10.33
C THR A 249 -23.29 26.67 -9.27
N MET A 250 -22.02 26.46 -9.66
CA MET A 250 -20.91 26.32 -8.71
C MET A 250 -20.39 27.69 -8.26
N LYS A 251 -20.43 28.70 -9.14
CA LYS A 251 -20.13 30.10 -8.77
C LYS A 251 -21.09 30.62 -7.72
N GLU A 252 -22.38 30.33 -7.86
CA GLU A 252 -23.39 30.71 -6.86
C GLU A 252 -23.10 30.08 -5.49
N ALA A 253 -22.68 28.80 -5.47
CA ALA A 253 -22.28 28.14 -4.24
C ALA A 253 -21.03 28.79 -3.60
N ILE A 254 -20.01 29.14 -4.40
CA ILE A 254 -18.80 29.83 -3.91
C ILE A 254 -19.15 31.21 -3.36
N LEU A 255 -19.90 32.02 -4.09
CA LEU A 255 -20.35 33.34 -3.62
C LEU A 255 -21.16 33.23 -2.33
N SER A 256 -22.07 32.25 -2.24
CA SER A 256 -22.84 32.01 -1.02
C SER A 256 -21.97 31.61 0.17
N PHE A 257 -20.87 30.90 -0.08
CA PHE A 257 -19.91 30.53 0.95
C PHE A 257 -19.04 31.72 1.36
N GLU A 258 -18.58 32.54 0.41
CA GLU A 258 -17.87 33.80 0.69
C GLU A 258 -18.75 34.74 1.52
N ASP A 259 -20.03 34.90 1.16
CA ASP A 259 -21.01 35.66 1.93
C ASP A 259 -21.19 35.11 3.35
N LEU A 260 -21.24 33.78 3.52
CA LEU A 260 -21.31 33.14 4.84
C LEU A 260 -20.03 33.35 5.66
N LYS A 261 -18.85 33.37 5.02
CA LYS A 261 -17.55 33.62 5.67
C LYS A 261 -17.44 35.06 6.17
N GLU A 262 -18.00 36.01 5.42
CA GLU A 262 -18.01 37.43 5.81
C GLU A 262 -19.01 37.72 6.95
N GLN A 263 -19.97 36.83 7.21
CA GLN A 263 -20.83 36.93 8.39
C GLN A 263 -20.02 36.71 9.67
N GLU A 264 -19.65 37.82 10.31
CA GLU A 264 -19.00 37.82 11.61
C GLU A 264 -19.96 37.30 12.69
N ILE A 265 -19.88 36.01 13.04
CA ILE A 265 -20.55 35.47 14.22
C ILE A 265 -19.78 35.97 15.45
N ARG A 266 -20.20 37.13 15.99
CA ARG A 266 -19.66 37.63 17.26
C ARG A 266 -19.94 36.62 18.36
N ARG A 267 -18.87 35.97 18.84
CA ARG A 267 -18.89 35.13 20.04
C ARG A 267 -19.38 35.96 21.21
N LYS A 268 -20.55 35.59 21.76
CA LYS A 268 -21.16 36.33 22.87
C LYS A 268 -20.47 36.07 24.20
N VAL A 269 -19.82 34.91 24.34
CA VAL A 269 -19.14 34.45 25.58
C VAL A 269 -17.95 33.58 25.19
N SER A 270 -16.79 33.74 25.84
CA SER A 270 -15.62 32.86 25.67
C SER A 270 -15.78 31.55 26.46
N SER A 271 -15.13 30.46 26.03
CA SER A 271 -15.07 29.21 26.80
C SER A 271 -14.49 29.43 28.20
N ASP A 272 -13.42 30.24 28.28
CA ASP A 272 -12.77 30.61 29.53
C ASP A 272 -13.69 31.41 30.44
N ASP A 273 -14.49 32.32 29.87
CA ASP A 273 -15.46 33.11 30.64
C ASP A 273 -16.51 32.20 31.28
N VAL A 274 -17.05 31.24 30.53
CA VAL A 274 -18.01 30.26 31.06
C VAL A 274 -17.39 29.46 32.21
N HIS A 275 -16.17 28.96 32.04
CA HIS A 275 -15.46 28.22 33.09
C HIS A 275 -15.26 29.07 34.34
N ASN A 276 -14.76 30.30 34.18
CA ASN A 276 -14.53 31.25 35.27
C ASN A 276 -15.83 31.62 36.00
N TYR A 277 -16.94 31.81 35.27
CA TYR A 277 -18.25 32.09 35.87
C TYR A 277 -18.76 30.88 36.65
N LEU A 278 -18.61 29.68 36.13
CA LEU A 278 -19.03 28.45 36.80
C LEU A 278 -18.21 28.20 38.08
N GLU A 279 -16.89 28.40 38.01
CA GLU A 279 -16.00 28.26 39.16
C GLU A 279 -16.28 29.34 40.22
N SER A 280 -16.46 30.61 39.80
CA SER A 280 -16.87 31.69 40.70
C SER A 280 -18.21 31.40 41.37
N CYS A 281 -19.20 30.90 40.64
CA CYS A 281 -20.48 30.51 41.20
C CYS A 281 -20.35 29.33 42.18
N ASN A 282 -19.53 28.33 41.86
CA ASN A 282 -19.25 27.21 42.77
C ASN A 282 -18.56 27.68 44.06
N ASN A 283 -17.60 28.59 43.95
CA ASN A 283 -16.92 29.20 45.08
C ASN A 283 -17.90 30.04 45.92
N HIS A 284 -18.75 30.85 45.31
CA HIS A 284 -19.79 31.60 46.02
C HIS A 284 -20.79 30.68 46.73
N LEU A 285 -21.16 29.57 46.09
CA LEU A 285 -22.02 28.56 46.69
C LEU A 285 -21.35 27.91 47.91
N SER A 286 -20.04 27.61 47.82
CA SER A 286 -19.25 27.12 48.95
C SER A 286 -19.08 28.14 50.08
N MET A 287 -19.00 29.43 49.75
CA MET A 287 -18.93 30.53 50.74
C MET A 287 -20.24 30.71 51.49
N LEU A 288 -21.38 30.48 50.83
CA LEU A 288 -22.68 30.47 51.49
C LEU A 288 -22.85 29.27 52.45
N THR A 289 -22.04 28.21 52.30
CA THR A 289 -22.07 27.01 53.14
C THR A 289 -20.90 26.91 54.14
N GLY A 290 -19.98 27.89 54.16
CA GLY A 290 -18.77 27.89 55.01
C GLY A 290 -18.97 28.50 56.42
N PRO A 291 -18.08 28.15 57.39
CA PRO A 291 -18.21 28.55 58.78
C PRO A 291 -17.83 30.03 58.98
N SER A 292 -18.76 30.86 59.44
CA SER A 292 -18.45 32.17 60.00
C SER A 292 -18.69 32.14 61.50
N GLU A 293 -17.61 32.35 62.25
CA GLU A 293 -17.62 32.60 63.68
C GLU A 293 -18.39 33.90 63.95
N ASP A 294 -19.46 33.78 64.74
CA ASP A 294 -20.04 34.81 65.59
C ASP A 294 -19.98 36.27 65.11
N ILE A 295 -20.85 36.64 64.17
CA ILE A 295 -21.59 37.92 64.23
C ILE A 295 -23.04 37.66 63.82
N THR A 296 -23.95 37.80 64.79
CA THR A 296 -25.42 37.84 64.70
C THR A 296 -26.02 37.72 63.28
N PHE A 297 -26.28 36.47 62.88
CA PHE A 297 -26.89 35.99 61.62
C PHE A 297 -28.07 36.85 61.07
N SER A 298 -28.81 37.54 61.94
CA SER A 298 -29.98 38.35 61.55
C SER A 298 -29.64 39.69 60.86
N SER A 299 -28.52 40.34 61.20
CA SER A 299 -28.13 41.61 60.55
C SER A 299 -27.38 41.35 59.24
N LEU A 300 -26.54 40.32 59.21
CA LEU A 300 -25.75 39.94 58.05
C LEU A 300 -26.66 39.39 56.94
N ILE A 301 -27.72 38.64 57.29
CA ILE A 301 -28.78 38.28 56.33
C ILE A 301 -29.53 39.51 55.81
N LYS A 302 -29.66 40.62 56.55
CA LYS A 302 -30.32 41.83 55.99
C LYS A 302 -29.45 42.51 54.94
N ASP A 303 -28.14 42.60 55.16
CA ASP A 303 -27.21 43.25 54.23
C ASP A 303 -26.87 42.35 53.05
N ILE A 304 -26.71 41.04 53.27
CA ILE A 304 -26.67 40.04 52.19
C ILE A 304 -28.00 40.03 51.47
N LYS A 305 -29.16 40.02 52.12
CA LYS A 305 -30.44 40.18 51.40
C LYS A 305 -30.51 41.50 50.65
N LYS A 306 -29.83 42.57 51.04
CA LYS A 306 -29.85 43.85 50.30
C LYS A 306 -28.95 43.79 49.07
N ILE A 307 -27.75 43.25 49.21
CA ILE A 307 -26.77 43.10 48.12
C ILE A 307 -27.21 41.98 47.18
N LEU A 308 -27.59 40.83 47.72
CA LEU A 308 -28.20 39.71 47.01
C LEU A 308 -29.55 40.10 46.43
N ASN A 309 -30.44 40.83 47.12
CA ASN A 309 -31.63 41.37 46.44
C ASN A 309 -31.22 42.35 45.37
N SER A 310 -30.20 43.20 45.49
CA SER A 310 -29.83 44.10 44.38
C SER A 310 -29.33 43.30 43.17
N LEU A 311 -28.48 42.30 43.39
CA LEU A 311 -27.81 41.54 42.33
C LEU A 311 -28.77 40.50 41.72
N VAL A 312 -29.51 39.78 42.56
CA VAL A 312 -30.62 38.90 42.17
C VAL A 312 -31.78 39.71 41.61
N TRP A 313 -32.11 40.92 42.06
CA TRP A 313 -33.17 41.74 41.44
C TRP A 313 -32.74 42.26 40.07
N ASN A 314 -31.46 42.55 39.82
CA ASN A 314 -30.97 42.86 38.48
C ASN A 314 -31.04 41.64 37.55
N ILE A 315 -30.60 40.47 38.02
CA ILE A 315 -30.68 39.21 37.25
C ILE A 315 -32.14 38.78 37.04
N LYS A 316 -32.98 38.92 38.07
CA LYS A 316 -34.40 38.56 38.06
C LYS A 316 -35.24 39.58 37.29
N LEU A 317 -34.91 40.87 37.27
CA LEU A 317 -35.49 41.85 36.33
C LEU A 317 -35.14 41.50 34.89
N SER A 318 -33.90 41.06 34.63
CA SER A 318 -33.52 40.57 33.31
C SER A 318 -34.37 39.36 32.92
N LEU A 319 -34.47 38.36 33.81
CA LEU A 319 -35.23 37.13 33.56
C LEU A 319 -36.76 37.30 33.56
N ILE A 320 -37.31 38.32 34.24
CA ILE A 320 -38.73 38.72 34.21
C ILE A 320 -39.03 39.58 32.97
N ASN A 321 -38.13 40.47 32.55
CA ASN A 321 -38.26 41.18 31.26
C ASN A 321 -38.20 40.21 30.08
N PHE A 322 -37.52 39.07 30.23
CA PHE A 322 -37.54 37.97 29.27
C PHE A 322 -38.60 36.89 29.56
N GLY A 323 -39.43 37.05 30.60
CA GLY A 323 -40.64 36.24 30.84
C GLY A 323 -40.42 34.80 31.34
N ILE A 324 -39.26 34.47 31.91
CA ILE A 324 -38.83 33.06 32.09
C ILE A 324 -39.22 32.45 33.45
N LEU A 325 -39.23 33.17 34.60
CA LEU A 325 -39.28 32.48 35.91
C LEU A 325 -40.14 33.13 37.01
N SER A 326 -40.77 32.23 37.80
CA SER A 326 -41.71 32.46 38.92
C SER A 326 -41.14 31.94 40.26
N PRO A 327 -41.49 32.52 41.44
CA PRO A 327 -40.72 32.34 42.69
C PRO A 327 -41.39 31.47 43.78
N SER A 328 -40.56 30.75 44.56
CA SER A 328 -40.53 30.67 46.06
C SER A 328 -40.24 29.26 46.64
N ALA A 329 -39.31 29.16 47.62
CA ALA A 329 -39.45 28.48 48.94
C ALA A 329 -38.07 28.17 49.61
N SER A 330 -38.09 27.80 50.90
CA SER A 330 -37.08 27.95 51.98
C SER A 330 -36.46 26.66 52.57
N SER A 331 -35.46 26.81 53.46
CA SER A 331 -34.96 25.96 54.59
C SER A 331 -33.69 25.09 54.39
N THR A 332 -32.63 25.38 55.18
CA THR A 332 -31.97 24.72 56.35
C THR A 332 -30.91 23.62 56.08
N PRO A 333 -29.74 23.66 56.76
CA PRO A 333 -28.45 23.22 56.20
C PRO A 333 -27.92 21.90 56.80
N LEU A 334 -27.22 21.09 55.99
CA LEU A 334 -26.39 19.97 56.43
C LEU A 334 -25.17 19.77 55.50
N THR A 335 -23.97 20.14 55.97
CA THR A 335 -22.70 19.87 55.27
C THR A 335 -21.75 18.96 56.05
N ASP A 336 -22.25 18.17 57.01
CA ASP A 336 -21.42 17.16 57.70
C ASP A 336 -22.05 15.75 57.78
N SER A 337 -23.06 15.48 56.96
CA SER A 337 -23.63 14.14 56.86
C SER A 337 -22.68 13.22 56.09
N GLU A 338 -22.37 12.06 56.67
CA GLU A 338 -21.68 10.95 56.00
C GLU A 338 -22.30 10.63 54.62
N SER A 339 -23.61 10.86 54.46
CA SER A 339 -24.33 10.68 53.18
C SER A 339 -23.84 11.61 52.07
N TYR A 340 -23.50 12.88 52.36
CA TYR A 340 -23.00 13.81 51.35
C TYR A 340 -21.59 13.41 50.88
N ARG A 341 -20.70 13.03 51.82
CA ARG A 341 -19.35 12.53 51.48
C ARG A 341 -19.39 11.26 50.64
N ARG A 342 -20.35 10.36 50.91
CA ARG A 342 -20.58 9.14 50.11
C ARG A 342 -21.12 9.46 48.71
N PHE A 343 -21.99 10.46 48.59
CA PHE A 343 -22.47 10.92 47.28
C PHE A 343 -21.33 11.49 46.44
N GLU A 344 -20.54 12.40 47.00
CA GLU A 344 -19.44 13.05 46.29
C GLU A 344 -18.35 12.04 45.88
N ALA A 345 -18.05 11.06 46.75
CA ALA A 345 -17.13 9.98 46.41
C ALA A 345 -17.64 9.14 45.23
N ALA A 346 -18.92 8.77 45.22
CA ALA A 346 -19.50 8.00 44.12
C ALA A 346 -19.56 8.78 42.81
N GLN A 347 -19.77 10.10 42.86
CA GLN A 347 -19.68 10.96 41.67
C GLN A 347 -18.25 10.99 41.11
N ARG A 348 -17.24 11.15 41.97
CA ARG A 348 -15.83 11.10 41.54
C ARG A 348 -15.46 9.76 40.93
N ASP A 349 -15.94 8.66 41.50
CA ASP A 349 -15.71 7.32 40.95
C ASP A 349 -16.40 7.16 39.56
N LEU A 350 -17.59 7.75 39.38
CA LEU A 350 -18.31 7.76 38.09
C LEU A 350 -17.54 8.55 37.03
N ASP A 351 -17.10 9.77 37.37
CA ASP A 351 -16.34 10.63 36.45
C ASP A 351 -15.02 9.95 36.03
N ALA A 352 -14.33 9.27 36.97
CA ALA A 352 -13.12 8.50 36.68
C ALA A 352 -13.38 7.30 35.76
N ALA A 353 -14.51 6.60 35.93
CA ALA A 353 -14.91 5.51 35.05
C ALA A 353 -15.22 6.01 33.63
N GLU A 354 -15.85 7.18 33.49
CA GLU A 354 -16.13 7.81 32.19
C GLU A 354 -14.86 8.24 31.44
N GLU A 355 -13.87 8.80 32.14
CA GLU A 355 -12.58 9.14 31.54
C GLU A 355 -11.82 7.88 31.08
N ASN A 356 -11.84 6.82 31.90
CA ASN A 356 -11.23 5.54 31.55
C ASN A 356 -11.90 4.90 30.32
N GLU A 357 -13.23 4.91 30.25
CA GLU A 357 -14.00 4.44 29.09
C GLU A 357 -13.57 5.17 27.81
N LYS A 358 -13.55 6.51 27.81
CA LYS A 358 -13.11 7.32 26.65
C LYS A 358 -11.68 6.99 26.22
N SER A 359 -10.76 6.80 27.17
CA SER A 359 -9.38 6.41 26.88
C SER A 359 -9.30 5.03 26.22
N LEU A 360 -10.04 4.05 26.76
CA LEU A 360 -10.13 2.70 26.20
C LEU A 360 -10.78 2.69 24.81
N GLU A 361 -11.83 3.48 24.58
CA GLU A 361 -12.49 3.61 23.27
C GLU A 361 -11.53 4.14 22.19
N LYS A 362 -10.72 5.14 22.54
CA LYS A 362 -9.69 5.68 21.63
C LYS A 362 -8.66 4.62 21.27
N GLU A 363 -8.17 3.87 22.26
CA GLU A 363 -7.20 2.79 22.03
C GLU A 363 -7.82 1.62 21.24
N HIS A 364 -9.07 1.24 21.56
CA HIS A 364 -9.84 0.23 20.86
C HIS A 364 -10.01 0.59 19.38
N THR A 365 -10.39 1.83 19.08
CA THR A 365 -10.55 2.31 17.69
C THR A 365 -9.22 2.29 16.93
N LYS A 366 -8.11 2.67 17.58
CA LYS A 366 -6.78 2.59 16.99
C LYS A 366 -6.39 1.16 16.64
N LEU A 367 -6.59 0.21 17.57
CA LEU A 367 -6.27 -1.20 17.34
C LEU A 367 -7.18 -1.84 16.30
N MET A 368 -8.46 -1.47 16.27
CA MET A 368 -9.40 -1.89 15.21
C MET A 368 -8.87 -1.49 13.84
N HIS A 369 -8.53 -0.22 13.65
CA HIS A 369 -7.99 0.26 12.38
C HIS A 369 -6.68 -0.45 12.01
N GLU A 370 -5.80 -0.72 12.98
CA GLU A 370 -4.57 -1.49 12.75
C GLU A 370 -4.81 -2.97 12.41
N LEU A 371 -5.94 -3.55 12.83
CA LEU A 371 -6.33 -4.92 12.51
C LEU A 371 -7.02 -5.04 11.15
N GLU A 372 -7.91 -4.09 10.81
CA GLU A 372 -8.69 -4.07 9.57
C GLU A 372 -7.87 -3.66 8.34
N TYR A 373 -6.80 -2.87 8.52
CA TYR A 373 -5.99 -2.38 7.41
C TYR A 373 -5.17 -3.51 6.75
N HIS A 374 -5.76 -4.15 5.73
CA HIS A 374 -5.27 -5.35 5.05
C HIS A 374 -4.64 -5.08 3.66
N HIS A 375 -3.85 -4.01 3.51
CA HIS A 375 -3.10 -3.78 2.26
C HIS A 375 -1.62 -4.02 2.47
N GLY A 376 -1.12 -5.18 2.02
CA GLY A 376 0.31 -5.39 1.85
C GLY A 376 0.76 -6.83 1.99
N TRP A 377 2.06 -7.02 2.21
CA TRP A 377 2.63 -8.32 2.48
C TRP A 377 2.16 -8.84 3.85
N ASP A 378 2.16 -10.17 4.01
CA ASP A 378 2.02 -10.89 5.30
C ASP A 378 3.05 -10.45 6.35
N LEU A 379 4.06 -9.68 5.93
CA LEU A 379 5.16 -9.15 6.70
C LEU A 379 4.87 -7.77 7.33
N TYR A 380 3.71 -7.15 7.03
CA TYR A 380 3.42 -5.75 7.38
C TYR A 380 3.83 -5.37 8.80
N ARG A 381 3.39 -6.13 9.81
CA ARG A 381 3.66 -5.80 11.24
C ARG A 381 5.12 -6.02 11.63
N ALA A 382 5.85 -6.89 10.93
CA ALA A 382 7.28 -7.06 11.16
C ALA A 382 8.08 -5.90 10.58
N ILE A 383 7.77 -5.48 9.35
CA ILE A 383 8.63 -4.55 8.61
C ILE A 383 8.19 -3.08 8.66
N LYS A 384 6.97 -2.77 9.11
CA LYS A 384 6.52 -1.39 9.32
C LYS A 384 7.54 -0.62 10.18
N GLY A 385 7.95 0.55 9.69
CA GLY A 385 8.93 1.41 10.38
C GLY A 385 10.40 1.04 10.12
N MET A 386 10.69 -0.06 9.41
CA MET A 386 12.07 -0.37 9.02
C MET A 386 12.60 0.70 8.05
N GLU A 387 13.71 1.34 8.42
CA GLU A 387 14.34 2.39 7.63
C GLU A 387 15.50 1.86 6.77
N THR A 388 15.61 2.39 5.55
CA THR A 388 16.74 2.15 4.65
C THR A 388 17.22 3.48 4.08
N LYS A 389 18.52 3.74 4.18
CA LYS A 389 19.14 5.01 3.76
C LYS A 389 20.21 4.77 2.70
N ARG A 390 20.30 5.65 1.70
CA ARG A 390 21.40 5.68 0.74
C ARG A 390 21.62 7.08 0.19
N GLU A 391 22.89 7.46 0.05
CA GLU A 391 23.28 8.71 -0.61
C GLU A 391 23.40 8.49 -2.13
N ILE A 392 22.65 9.26 -2.92
CA ILE A 392 22.66 9.22 -4.38
C ILE A 392 22.58 10.65 -4.90
N GLY A 393 23.51 11.03 -5.79
CA GLY A 393 23.49 12.36 -6.43
C GLY A 393 23.68 13.52 -5.44
N GLY A 394 24.32 13.28 -4.29
CA GLY A 394 24.53 14.28 -3.23
C GLY A 394 23.35 14.48 -2.27
N TYR A 395 22.28 13.69 -2.41
CA TYR A 395 21.13 13.68 -1.51
C TYR A 395 21.04 12.35 -0.74
N THR A 396 20.58 12.39 0.51
CA THR A 396 20.31 11.19 1.31
C THR A 396 18.85 10.77 1.16
N TYR A 397 18.60 9.68 0.45
CA TYR A 397 17.26 9.11 0.37
C TYR A 397 17.03 8.15 1.55
N LYS A 398 15.88 8.29 2.20
CA LYS A 398 15.43 7.43 3.31
C LYS A 398 14.06 6.89 3.00
N VAL A 399 13.94 5.57 2.86
CA VAL A 399 12.67 4.86 2.71
C VAL A 399 12.33 4.20 4.04
N VAL A 400 11.13 4.48 4.55
CA VAL A 400 10.57 3.80 5.74
C VAL A 400 9.35 2.98 5.29
N PHE A 401 9.44 1.67 5.47
CA PHE A 401 8.36 0.76 5.05
C PHE A 401 7.04 1.10 5.73
N TYR A 402 5.98 1.25 4.92
CA TYR A 402 4.61 1.56 5.38
C TYR A 402 4.43 2.85 6.18
N GLU A 403 5.43 3.72 6.16
CA GLU A 403 5.38 5.05 6.75
C GLU A 403 5.70 6.06 5.66
N ASN A 404 6.96 6.49 5.54
CA ASN A 404 7.27 7.71 4.79
C ASN A 404 8.55 7.54 3.97
N VAL A 405 8.71 8.37 2.94
CA VAL A 405 9.96 8.49 2.16
C VAL A 405 10.48 9.91 2.24
N PHE A 406 11.79 10.08 2.42
CA PHE A 406 12.46 11.37 2.53
C PHE A 406 13.64 11.50 1.57
N GLN A 407 13.90 12.74 1.15
CA GLN A 407 15.15 13.21 0.56
C GLN A 407 15.74 14.23 1.53
N ASP A 408 16.83 13.88 2.22
CA ASP A 408 17.37 14.60 3.37
C ASP A 408 16.27 14.88 4.42
N SER A 409 15.84 16.14 4.52
CA SER A 409 14.75 16.58 5.41
C SER A 409 13.41 16.81 4.70
N ILE A 410 13.37 16.63 3.37
CA ILE A 410 12.18 16.85 2.56
C ILE A 410 11.35 15.57 2.53
N LEU A 411 10.08 15.65 2.93
CA LEU A 411 9.13 14.55 2.82
C LEU A 411 8.74 14.37 1.34
N LEU A 412 9.08 13.22 0.77
CA LEU A 412 8.66 12.85 -0.59
C LEU A 412 7.25 12.30 -0.59
N GLY A 413 6.82 11.61 0.46
CA GLY A 413 5.45 11.11 0.58
C GLY A 413 5.22 10.21 1.79
N ASN A 414 3.95 10.04 2.15
CA ASN A 414 3.45 9.10 3.14
C ASN A 414 2.83 7.90 2.43
N PHE A 415 2.93 6.72 3.01
CA PHE A 415 2.45 5.48 2.42
C PHE A 415 0.94 5.59 2.15
N ALA A 416 0.57 5.36 0.89
CA ALA A 416 -0.80 5.45 0.42
C ALA A 416 -1.36 4.07 0.08
N SER A 417 -0.62 3.27 -0.69
CA SER A 417 -1.08 1.96 -1.13
C SER A 417 0.07 1.05 -1.59
N GLN A 418 -0.24 -0.24 -1.76
CA GLN A 418 0.69 -1.24 -2.29
C GLN A 418 0.01 -2.11 -3.36
N GLU A 419 0.70 -2.32 -4.47
CA GLU A 419 0.33 -3.26 -5.53
C GLU A 419 1.48 -4.24 -5.78
N GLY A 420 1.33 -5.49 -5.36
CA GLY A 420 2.40 -6.49 -5.48
C GLY A 420 3.68 -6.03 -4.75
N ASN A 421 4.76 -5.82 -5.50
CA ASN A 421 6.04 -5.33 -4.97
C ASN A 421 6.27 -3.82 -5.19
N VAL A 422 5.22 -3.08 -5.51
CA VAL A 422 5.26 -1.62 -5.72
C VAL A 422 4.54 -0.92 -4.57
N LEU A 423 5.23 -0.03 -3.87
CA LEU A 423 4.68 0.79 -2.80
C LEU A 423 4.54 2.24 -3.28
N LYS A 424 3.35 2.82 -3.10
CA LYS A 424 3.04 4.20 -3.47
C LYS A 424 3.04 5.08 -2.24
N TYR A 425 3.76 6.19 -2.32
CA TYR A 425 3.85 7.21 -1.29
C TYR A 425 3.41 8.55 -1.88
N GLU A 426 2.45 9.21 -1.23
CA GLU A 426 1.76 10.39 -1.74
C GLU A 426 1.69 11.49 -0.67
N ASN A 427 1.18 12.67 -1.04
CA ASN A 427 0.99 13.80 -0.13
C ASN A 427 2.29 14.23 0.57
N GLY A 428 3.40 14.26 -0.18
CA GLY A 428 4.67 14.80 0.28
C GLY A 428 4.66 16.34 0.38
N GLN A 429 5.78 16.89 0.80
CA GLN A 429 5.97 18.34 0.89
C GLN A 429 5.81 18.99 -0.49
N SER A 430 5.12 20.13 -0.55
CA SER A 430 4.89 20.89 -1.78
C SER A 430 6.19 21.24 -2.47
N CYS A 431 6.19 21.05 -3.78
CA CYS A 431 7.34 21.30 -4.64
C CYS A 431 7.22 22.67 -5.30
N TRP A 432 8.36 23.33 -5.55
CA TRP A 432 8.32 24.69 -6.11
C TRP A 432 7.67 24.70 -7.50
N ASN A 433 6.52 25.36 -7.63
CA ASN A 433 5.71 25.41 -8.85
C ASN A 433 5.36 24.00 -9.39
N GLY A 434 5.09 23.04 -8.50
CA GLY A 434 4.77 21.65 -8.84
C GLY A 434 3.79 21.04 -7.84
N PRO A 435 3.37 19.79 -8.07
CA PRO A 435 2.44 19.11 -7.17
C PRO A 435 3.09 18.83 -5.80
N HIS A 436 2.29 18.29 -4.88
CA HIS A 436 2.83 17.56 -3.74
C HIS A 436 3.77 16.47 -4.23
N ARG A 437 4.92 16.30 -3.56
CA ARG A 437 5.85 15.22 -3.90
C ARG A 437 5.17 13.87 -3.75
N SER A 438 5.61 12.92 -4.57
CA SER A 438 5.23 11.52 -4.47
C SER A 438 6.43 10.63 -4.77
N ALA A 439 6.38 9.39 -4.27
CA ALA A 439 7.40 8.40 -4.56
C ALA A 439 6.76 7.03 -4.82
N ILE A 440 7.25 6.34 -5.86
CA ILE A 440 6.91 4.96 -6.19
C ILE A 440 8.14 4.10 -5.93
N VAL A 441 8.04 3.22 -4.94
CA VAL A 441 9.13 2.31 -4.54
C VAL A 441 8.86 0.93 -5.10
N THR A 442 9.65 0.51 -6.09
CA THR A 442 9.65 -0.85 -6.64
C THR A 442 10.67 -1.70 -5.90
N VAL A 443 10.22 -2.82 -5.33
CA VAL A 443 11.07 -3.69 -4.51
C VAL A 443 11.36 -5.00 -5.24
N GLU A 444 12.64 -5.30 -5.43
CA GLU A 444 13.14 -6.56 -5.96
C GLU A 444 13.61 -7.46 -4.82
N CYS A 445 13.65 -8.77 -5.07
CA CYS A 445 14.16 -9.72 -4.07
C CYS A 445 15.64 -9.44 -3.76
N GLY A 446 15.96 -9.38 -2.47
CA GLY A 446 17.31 -9.21 -1.96
C GLY A 446 17.52 -9.93 -0.63
N VAL A 447 18.75 -10.00 -0.16
CA VAL A 447 19.09 -10.56 1.17
C VAL A 447 19.08 -9.49 2.26
N GLU A 448 19.08 -8.22 1.88
CA GLU A 448 19.06 -7.06 2.77
C GLU A 448 18.24 -5.93 2.13
N ASN A 449 17.90 -4.92 2.94
CA ASN A 449 17.22 -3.73 2.44
C ASN A 449 18.26 -2.76 1.86
N GLU A 450 18.19 -2.50 0.55
CA GLU A 450 19.14 -1.64 -0.15
C GLU A 450 18.42 -0.82 -1.23
N ILE A 451 18.46 0.51 -1.15
CA ILE A 451 18.02 1.37 -2.27
C ILE A 451 19.01 1.17 -3.42
N VAL A 452 18.59 0.72 -4.60
CA VAL A 452 19.46 0.47 -5.76
C VAL A 452 19.64 1.73 -6.61
N SER A 453 18.54 2.42 -6.88
CA SER A 453 18.54 3.63 -7.72
C SER A 453 17.37 4.54 -7.37
N VAL A 454 17.56 5.84 -7.57
CA VAL A 454 16.50 6.83 -7.47
C VAL A 454 16.50 7.66 -8.75
N LEU A 455 15.32 7.86 -9.34
CA LEU A 455 15.10 8.65 -10.53
C LEU A 455 13.93 9.60 -10.30
N GLU A 456 14.09 10.88 -10.59
CA GLU A 456 12.96 11.81 -10.70
C GLU A 456 12.43 11.73 -12.13
N ALA A 457 11.34 10.98 -12.34
CA ALA A 457 10.81 10.70 -13.68
C ALA A 457 9.98 11.87 -14.22
N GLN A 458 9.23 12.52 -13.33
CA GLN A 458 8.56 13.78 -13.56
C GLN A 458 8.87 14.72 -12.40
N LYS A 459 8.57 16.01 -12.60
CA LYS A 459 8.76 17.02 -11.57
C LYS A 459 8.10 16.57 -10.26
N CYS A 460 8.92 16.35 -9.23
CA CYS A 460 8.50 15.98 -7.88
C CYS A 460 7.90 14.57 -7.73
N GLU A 461 8.01 13.72 -8.76
CA GLU A 461 7.63 12.31 -8.74
C GLU A 461 8.88 11.43 -8.81
N TYR A 462 9.14 10.67 -7.74
CA TYR A 462 10.35 9.88 -7.57
C TYR A 462 10.09 8.39 -7.79
N LEU A 463 10.82 7.77 -8.69
CA LEU A 463 10.88 6.32 -8.87
C LEU A 463 12.10 5.77 -8.13
N ILE A 464 11.86 4.95 -7.12
CA ILE A 464 12.91 4.32 -6.31
C ILE A 464 12.90 2.83 -6.58
N LYS A 465 14.04 2.26 -6.96
CA LYS A 465 14.25 0.81 -6.99
C LYS A 465 14.99 0.39 -5.75
N MET A 466 14.50 -0.64 -5.07
CA MET A 466 15.07 -1.16 -3.83
C MET A 466 15.15 -2.68 -3.89
N LYS A 467 16.09 -3.27 -3.15
CA LYS A 467 16.13 -4.70 -2.86
C LYS A 467 15.66 -4.93 -1.44
N SER A 468 14.94 -6.03 -1.20
CA SER A 468 14.53 -6.47 0.13
C SER A 468 14.19 -7.95 0.15
N PRO A 469 14.44 -8.67 1.27
CA PRO A 469 13.89 -10.01 1.50
C PRO A 469 12.37 -10.07 1.38
N ALA A 470 11.68 -8.96 1.65
CA ALA A 470 10.23 -8.91 1.65
C ALA A 470 9.60 -9.20 0.28
N ALA A 471 10.31 -8.83 -0.80
CA ALA A 471 9.88 -9.03 -2.19
C ALA A 471 10.22 -10.42 -2.76
N CYS A 472 10.94 -11.26 -2.02
CA CYS A 472 11.27 -12.62 -2.47
C CYS A 472 10.05 -13.53 -2.43
N SER A 473 9.76 -14.25 -3.52
CA SER A 473 8.62 -15.18 -3.59
C SER A 473 9.05 -16.60 -3.93
N PRO A 474 8.35 -17.63 -3.39
CA PRO A 474 8.59 -19.02 -3.78
C PRO A 474 8.37 -19.25 -5.29
N ASP A 475 7.44 -18.52 -5.90
CA ASP A 475 7.13 -18.62 -7.32
C ASP A 475 8.28 -18.14 -8.21
N GLN A 476 8.94 -17.04 -7.83
CA GLN A 476 10.14 -16.55 -8.51
C GLN A 476 11.25 -17.62 -8.50
N LEU A 477 11.49 -18.24 -7.35
CA LEU A 477 12.48 -19.32 -7.23
C LEU A 477 12.11 -20.53 -8.08
N LYS A 478 10.83 -20.94 -8.07
CA LYS A 478 10.34 -22.07 -8.85
C LYS A 478 10.54 -21.85 -10.36
N GLN A 479 10.22 -20.67 -10.87
CA GLN A 479 10.42 -20.33 -12.28
C GLN A 479 11.90 -20.38 -12.66
N SER A 480 12.78 -19.82 -11.83
CA SER A 480 14.22 -19.85 -12.08
C SER A 480 14.81 -21.27 -12.04
N LEU A 481 14.32 -22.15 -11.15
CA LEU A 481 14.71 -23.56 -11.10
C LEU A 481 14.25 -24.33 -12.34
N LEU A 482 13.03 -24.08 -12.85
CA LEU A 482 12.54 -24.70 -14.09
C LEU A 482 13.39 -24.29 -15.29
N ASN A 483 13.77 -23.01 -15.37
CA ASN A 483 14.68 -22.52 -16.42
C ASN A 483 16.04 -23.22 -16.34
N THR A 484 16.57 -23.42 -15.13
CA THR A 484 17.84 -24.14 -14.90
C THR A 484 17.74 -25.59 -15.37
N GLN A 485 16.62 -26.28 -15.10
CA GLN A 485 16.39 -27.66 -15.54
C GLN A 485 16.25 -27.77 -17.06
N ASN A 486 15.53 -26.85 -17.70
CA ASN A 486 15.39 -26.85 -19.15
C ASN A 486 16.76 -26.65 -19.83
N SER A 487 17.55 -25.67 -19.37
CA SER A 487 18.91 -25.45 -19.88
C SER A 487 19.85 -26.63 -19.59
N ALA A 488 19.69 -27.33 -18.46
CA ALA A 488 20.48 -28.53 -18.17
C ALA A 488 20.09 -29.73 -19.04
N ASN A 489 18.80 -29.92 -19.33
CA ASN A 489 18.31 -31.00 -20.19
C ASN A 489 18.75 -30.78 -21.65
N GLU A 490 18.70 -29.54 -22.15
CA GLU A 490 19.25 -29.17 -23.46
C GLU A 490 20.75 -29.44 -23.57
N ASN A 491 21.51 -29.32 -22.46
CA ASN A 491 22.91 -29.69 -22.43
C ASN A 491 23.15 -31.21 -22.33
N ALA A 492 22.33 -31.94 -21.56
CA ALA A 492 22.49 -33.37 -21.33
C ALA A 492 22.15 -34.22 -22.56
N VAL A 493 21.12 -33.84 -23.32
CA VAL A 493 20.75 -34.51 -24.58
C VAL A 493 21.89 -34.40 -25.61
N ASN A 494 22.59 -33.27 -25.66
CA ASN A 494 23.64 -33.02 -26.65
C ASN A 494 25.04 -33.48 -26.19
N GLY A 495 25.29 -33.55 -24.88
CA GLY A 495 26.52 -34.16 -24.36
C GLY A 495 26.63 -35.67 -24.60
N MET A 496 25.53 -36.32 -25.02
CA MET A 496 25.54 -37.69 -25.56
C MET A 496 25.93 -37.72 -27.05
N GLU A 497 25.53 -36.73 -27.85
CA GLU A 497 25.91 -36.64 -29.28
C GLU A 497 27.39 -36.29 -29.46
N ASP A 498 27.95 -35.40 -28.63
CA ASP A 498 29.38 -35.06 -28.69
C ASP A 498 30.28 -36.25 -28.33
N LYS A 499 29.80 -37.21 -27.53
CA LYS A 499 30.55 -38.43 -27.18
C LYS A 499 30.53 -39.50 -28.26
N GLU A 500 29.53 -39.52 -29.15
CA GLU A 500 29.54 -40.43 -30.30
C GLU A 500 30.49 -39.98 -31.41
N SER A 501 30.97 -38.72 -31.40
CA SER A 501 31.99 -38.26 -32.35
C SER A 501 33.45 -38.56 -31.97
N SER A 502 33.70 -39.22 -30.83
CA SER A 502 35.06 -39.50 -30.32
C SER A 502 35.41 -40.99 -30.19
N VAL A 503 34.61 -41.89 -30.76
CA VAL A 503 34.94 -43.31 -30.88
C VAL A 503 35.18 -43.64 -32.36
N ASP A 504 36.25 -43.08 -32.92
CA ASP A 504 36.87 -43.55 -34.17
C ASP A 504 38.30 -42.97 -34.25
N GLU A 505 39.15 -43.31 -33.26
CA GLU A 505 40.61 -43.12 -33.37
C GLU A 505 41.36 -44.08 -32.43
N LEU A 506 41.33 -45.36 -32.78
CA LEU A 506 42.30 -46.42 -32.44
C LEU A 506 42.32 -47.41 -33.60
#